data_AF-A0A9D7WQR3-F1
#
_entry.id   AF-A0A9D7WQR3-F1
#
_cell.length_a   1.000
_cell.length_b   1.000
_cell.length_c   1.000
_cell.angle_alpha   90.00
_cell.angle_beta   90.00
_cell.angle_gamma   90.00
#
_symmetry.space_group_name_H-M   'P 1'
#
loop_
_entity.id
_entity.type
_entity.pdbx_description
1 polymer ?
#
loop_
_entity_poly.entity_id
_entity_poly.type
_entity_poly.pdbx_seq_one_letter_code
_entity_poly.pdbx_strand_id
1 'polypeptide(L)'
;MKADTPILEVSGLHTHYGASHILHGIDFSVHPGECLSLMGRNGMGKTTTIRSIFGLTPPTEGEVRVYGNNVTGASPHVIARLGLGLVPEGRGIFPGLSVEENLIMSARPGVKGQQEWTLERVLKTFPRLAERMSNMGDHLSGGEQQMLSIGRALMTNPELLILDEATEGLAPLIRKEIWSVVRKVKETGIATIIVDKDVDATLSVSDKSLILVKGQIVFSGSSRELAENPDIHVQHLGV
;
A
#
# COMPACT_ATOMS: atom_id res chain seq x y z
N MET A 1 -0.05 5.42 -23.88
CA MET A 1 -1.00 5.97 -22.89
C MET A 1 -0.66 7.44 -22.71
N LYS A 2 -1.64 8.34 -22.61
CA LYS A 2 -1.39 9.77 -22.39
C LYS A 2 -0.62 9.92 -21.07
N ALA A 3 0.37 10.80 -21.04
CA ALA A 3 1.33 10.95 -19.93
C ALA A 3 0.72 11.40 -18.58
N ASP A 4 -0.61 11.50 -18.48
CA ASP A 4 -1.32 12.11 -17.35
C ASP A 4 -2.49 11.26 -16.84
N THR A 5 -2.66 10.02 -17.32
CA THR A 5 -3.71 9.13 -16.83
C THR A 5 -3.34 8.57 -15.45
N PRO A 6 -4.18 8.75 -14.41
CA PRO A 6 -3.94 8.14 -13.10
C PRO A 6 -3.85 6.62 -13.19
N ILE A 7 -2.96 6.02 -12.40
CA ILE A 7 -2.93 4.57 -12.22
C ILE A 7 -4.15 4.11 -11.41
N LEU A 8 -4.55 4.89 -10.42
CA LEU A 8 -5.73 4.69 -9.60
C LEU A 8 -6.51 5.99 -9.51
N GLU A 9 -7.82 5.92 -9.71
CA GLU A 9 -8.75 7.02 -9.50
C GLU A 9 -9.94 6.50 -8.69
N VAL A 10 -10.25 7.22 -7.62
CA VAL A 10 -11.34 6.95 -6.69
C VAL A 10 -12.23 8.19 -6.70
N SER A 11 -13.51 8.02 -7.00
CA SER A 11 -14.45 9.13 -7.15
C SER A 11 -15.75 8.87 -6.40
N GLY A 12 -16.13 9.79 -5.51
CA GLY A 12 -17.35 9.74 -4.72
C GLY A 12 -17.54 8.41 -4.00
N LEU A 13 -16.48 7.82 -3.43
CA LEU A 13 -16.53 6.45 -2.93
C LEU A 13 -17.29 6.37 -1.60
N HIS A 14 -18.39 5.63 -1.59
CA HIS A 14 -19.15 5.29 -0.38
C HIS A 14 -19.04 3.80 -0.06
N THR A 15 -18.86 3.45 1.22
CA THR A 15 -18.75 2.05 1.64
C THR A 15 -19.37 1.82 3.00
N HIS A 16 -20.10 0.71 3.12
CA HIS A 16 -20.85 0.34 4.30
C HIS A 16 -20.46 -1.05 4.81
N TYR A 17 -20.57 -1.26 6.13
CA TYR A 17 -20.64 -2.60 6.74
C TYR A 17 -21.99 -2.75 7.42
N GLY A 18 -22.91 -3.50 6.79
CA GLY A 18 -24.30 -3.54 7.22
C GLY A 18 -24.89 -2.12 7.23
N ALA A 19 -25.39 -1.68 8.38
CA ALA A 19 -25.95 -0.34 8.56
C ALA A 19 -24.90 0.76 8.81
N SER A 20 -23.63 0.41 9.03
CA SER A 20 -22.57 1.38 9.34
C SER A 20 -21.99 1.97 8.06
N HIS A 21 -22.22 3.27 7.84
CA HIS A 21 -21.61 4.05 6.76
C HIS A 21 -20.19 4.47 7.17
N ILE A 22 -19.17 3.94 6.47
CA ILE A 22 -17.75 4.13 6.85
C ILE A 22 -17.01 5.11 5.96
N LEU A 23 -17.24 5.10 4.64
CA LEU A 23 -16.65 6.06 3.71
C LEU A 23 -17.78 6.94 3.15
N HIS A 24 -17.61 8.25 3.22
CA HIS A 24 -18.66 9.22 2.91
C HIS A 24 -18.28 10.07 1.69
N GLY A 25 -18.10 9.43 0.54
CA GLY A 25 -17.86 10.11 -0.74
C GLY A 25 -16.43 10.65 -0.82
N ILE A 26 -15.43 9.76 -0.75
CA ILE A 26 -14.03 10.18 -0.85
C ILE A 26 -13.56 10.21 -2.30
N ASP A 27 -12.73 11.20 -2.62
CA ASP A 27 -12.16 11.44 -3.94
C ASP A 27 -10.64 11.55 -3.87
N PHE A 28 -9.91 10.75 -4.65
CA PHE A 28 -8.49 10.94 -4.86
C PHE A 28 -7.99 10.17 -6.08
N SER A 29 -6.82 10.56 -6.57
CA SER A 29 -6.09 9.86 -7.61
C SER A 29 -4.64 9.65 -7.22
N VAL A 30 -4.02 8.65 -7.84
CA VAL A 30 -2.59 8.37 -7.79
C VAL A 30 -2.08 8.26 -9.22
N HIS A 31 -1.00 8.95 -9.53
CA HIS A 31 -0.34 8.91 -10.84
C HIS A 31 0.86 7.94 -10.84
N PRO A 32 1.32 7.48 -12.01
CA PRO A 32 2.52 6.66 -12.11
C PRO A 32 3.73 7.31 -11.40
N GLY A 33 4.45 6.54 -10.58
CA GLY A 33 5.60 7.02 -9.80
C GLY A 33 5.27 7.93 -8.61
N GLU A 34 3.99 8.30 -8.41
CA GLU A 34 3.56 9.10 -7.27
C GLU A 34 3.48 8.25 -6.00
N CYS A 35 3.95 8.79 -4.88
CA CYS A 35 3.78 8.21 -3.57
C CYS A 35 2.74 9.01 -2.76
N LEU A 36 1.58 8.40 -2.53
CA LEU A 36 0.50 8.97 -1.73
C LEU A 36 0.59 8.44 -0.29
N SER A 37 0.50 9.32 0.70
CA SER A 37 0.20 8.91 2.07
C SER A 37 -1.29 9.05 2.38
N LEU A 38 -1.85 8.05 3.05
CA LEU A 38 -3.22 8.08 3.56
C LEU A 38 -3.17 7.95 5.08
N MET A 39 -3.36 9.09 5.75
CA MET A 39 -3.24 9.24 7.19
C MET A 39 -4.60 9.33 7.86
N GLY A 40 -4.62 9.15 9.18
CA GLY A 40 -5.81 9.22 10.00
C GLY A 40 -5.71 8.30 11.20
N ARG A 41 -6.49 8.57 12.24
CA ARG A 41 -6.54 7.70 13.44
C ARG A 41 -7.12 6.32 13.12
N ASN A 42 -7.02 5.41 14.08
CA ASN A 42 -7.68 4.11 14.00
C ASN A 42 -9.19 4.30 13.85
N GLY A 43 -9.83 3.50 13.00
CA GLY A 43 -11.27 3.56 12.75
C GLY A 43 -11.72 4.71 11.84
N MET A 44 -10.82 5.53 11.28
CA MET A 44 -11.21 6.63 10.38
C MET A 44 -11.58 6.19 8.95
N GLY A 45 -11.39 4.91 8.60
CA GLY A 45 -11.78 4.34 7.30
C GLY A 45 -10.62 3.94 6.37
N LYS A 46 -9.36 4.08 6.79
CA LYS A 46 -8.16 3.81 5.95
C LYS A 46 -8.16 2.39 5.35
N THR A 47 -8.29 1.37 6.21
CA THR A 47 -8.40 -0.04 5.79
C THR A 47 -9.63 -0.27 4.91
N THR A 48 -10.75 0.42 5.18
CA THR A 48 -11.96 0.34 4.34
C THR A 48 -11.70 0.90 2.94
N THR A 49 -10.95 2.00 2.82
CA THR A 49 -10.53 2.55 1.52
C THR A 49 -9.75 1.51 0.72
N ILE A 50 -8.75 0.88 1.33
CA ILE A 50 -7.94 -0.17 0.68
C ILE A 50 -8.83 -1.36 0.27
N ARG A 51 -9.67 -1.85 1.19
CA ARG A 51 -10.57 -2.97 0.90
C ARG A 51 -11.57 -2.66 -0.21
N SER A 52 -12.01 -1.42 -0.33
CA SER A 52 -12.92 -0.99 -1.39
C SER A 52 -12.22 -0.95 -2.74
N ILE A 53 -10.97 -0.45 -2.79
CA ILE A 53 -10.13 -0.46 -4.01
C ILE A 53 -9.91 -1.89 -4.51
N PHE A 54 -9.66 -2.84 -3.61
CA PHE A 54 -9.43 -4.24 -3.94
C PHE A 54 -10.71 -5.09 -4.08
N GLY A 55 -11.91 -4.50 -3.94
CA GLY A 55 -13.17 -5.23 -4.02
C GLY A 55 -13.38 -6.26 -2.89
N LEU A 56 -12.62 -6.16 -1.79
CA LEU A 56 -12.78 -6.97 -0.58
C LEU A 56 -13.97 -6.51 0.28
N THR A 57 -14.30 -5.22 0.18
CA THR A 57 -15.53 -4.63 0.69
C THR A 57 -16.05 -3.71 -0.41
N PRO A 58 -16.81 -4.21 -1.40
CA PRO A 58 -17.23 -3.42 -2.54
C PRO A 58 -17.96 -2.12 -2.12
N PRO A 59 -17.67 -0.99 -2.77
CA PRO A 59 -18.37 0.26 -2.48
C PRO A 59 -19.84 0.15 -2.86
N THR A 60 -20.70 0.86 -2.13
CA THR A 60 -22.14 0.95 -2.41
C THR A 60 -22.46 2.05 -3.43
N GLU A 61 -21.63 3.09 -3.49
CA GLU A 61 -21.72 4.20 -4.44
C GLU A 61 -20.31 4.69 -4.79
N GLY A 62 -20.21 5.44 -5.88
CA GLY A 62 -18.94 5.93 -6.42
C GLY A 62 -18.26 4.94 -7.35
N GLU A 63 -17.03 5.28 -7.74
CA GLU A 63 -16.26 4.51 -8.72
C GLU A 63 -14.80 4.32 -8.28
N VAL A 64 -14.25 3.16 -8.65
CA VAL A 64 -12.81 2.89 -8.63
C VAL A 64 -12.39 2.59 -10.07
N ARG A 65 -11.37 3.31 -10.56
CA ARG A 65 -10.80 3.14 -11.89
C ARG A 65 -9.31 2.84 -11.80
N VAL A 66 -8.85 1.89 -12.62
CA VAL A 66 -7.43 1.56 -12.78
C VAL A 66 -7.02 1.80 -14.23
N TYR A 67 -6.10 2.74 -14.45
CA TYR A 67 -5.76 3.25 -15.79
C TYR A 67 -7.00 3.63 -16.61
N GLY A 68 -7.98 4.27 -15.97
CA GLY A 68 -9.26 4.67 -16.56
C GLY A 68 -10.31 3.56 -16.71
N ASN A 69 -9.95 2.28 -16.53
CA ASN A 69 -10.89 1.16 -16.57
C ASN A 69 -11.67 1.10 -15.26
N ASN A 70 -13.01 1.15 -15.33
CA ASN A 70 -13.85 1.00 -14.14
C ASN A 70 -13.75 -0.45 -13.61
N VAL A 71 -13.30 -0.59 -12.37
CA VAL A 71 -13.12 -1.85 -11.64
C VAL A 71 -13.95 -1.90 -10.36
N THR A 72 -14.95 -1.02 -10.26
CA THR A 72 -15.82 -0.90 -9.08
C THR A 72 -16.49 -2.24 -8.79
N GLY A 73 -16.25 -2.79 -7.60
CA GLY A 73 -16.78 -4.09 -7.18
C GLY A 73 -16.21 -5.30 -7.94
N ALA A 74 -15.18 -5.12 -8.76
CA ALA A 74 -14.49 -6.23 -9.40
C ALA A 74 -13.83 -7.13 -8.33
N SER A 75 -13.71 -8.42 -8.65
CA SER A 75 -13.06 -9.36 -7.73
C SER A 75 -11.57 -9.04 -7.54
N PRO A 76 -10.97 -9.28 -6.35
CA PRO A 76 -9.60 -8.88 -6.03
C PRO A 76 -8.53 -9.36 -7.03
N HIS A 77 -8.69 -10.57 -7.59
CA HIS A 77 -7.74 -11.14 -8.53
C HIS A 77 -7.74 -10.44 -9.89
N VAL A 78 -8.85 -9.81 -10.29
CA VAL A 78 -8.95 -8.99 -11.51
C VAL A 78 -8.18 -7.69 -11.30
N ILE A 79 -8.41 -7.03 -10.16
CA ILE A 79 -7.72 -5.78 -9.78
C ILE A 79 -6.22 -6.02 -9.66
N ALA A 80 -5.81 -7.12 -9.03
CA ALA A 80 -4.40 -7.48 -8.91
C ALA A 80 -3.73 -7.66 -10.28
N ARG A 81 -4.41 -8.27 -11.26
CA ARG A 81 -3.89 -8.46 -12.63
C ARG A 81 -3.75 -7.15 -13.42
N LEU A 82 -4.37 -6.06 -12.97
CA LEU A 82 -4.18 -4.73 -13.52
C LEU A 82 -2.98 -3.99 -12.90
N GLY A 83 -2.15 -4.68 -12.13
CA GLY A 83 -0.88 -4.15 -11.63
C GLY A 83 -0.94 -3.61 -10.20
N LEU A 84 -2.02 -3.85 -9.46
CA LEU A 84 -2.13 -3.46 -8.06
C LEU A 84 -1.59 -4.57 -7.14
N GLY A 85 -0.63 -4.22 -6.29
CA GLY A 85 -0.09 -5.06 -5.22
C GLY A 85 -0.54 -4.56 -3.85
N LEU A 86 -0.84 -5.48 -2.94
CA LEU A 86 -1.22 -5.17 -1.55
C LEU A 86 -0.27 -5.88 -0.59
N VAL A 87 0.28 -5.11 0.34
CA VAL A 87 0.87 -5.59 1.58
C VAL A 87 -0.14 -5.28 2.68
N PRO A 88 -0.91 -6.28 3.16
CA PRO A 88 -1.97 -6.05 4.11
C PRO A 88 -1.43 -5.87 5.54
N GLU A 89 -2.27 -5.32 6.41
CA GLU A 89 -2.09 -5.42 7.86
C GLU A 89 -1.92 -6.90 8.27
N GLY A 90 -1.08 -7.17 9.26
CA GLY A 90 -0.85 -8.55 9.72
C GLY A 90 0.05 -9.39 8.79
N ARG A 91 0.83 -8.74 7.90
CA ARG A 91 1.91 -9.32 7.07
C ARG A 91 1.46 -10.29 5.97
N GLY A 92 0.31 -10.95 6.09
CA GLY A 92 -0.30 -11.75 5.02
C GLY A 92 0.56 -12.86 4.41
N ILE A 93 1.59 -13.38 5.11
CA ILE A 93 2.49 -14.45 4.64
C ILE A 93 1.87 -15.85 4.76
N PHE A 94 2.46 -16.85 4.09
CA PHE A 94 2.12 -18.26 4.28
C PHE A 94 3.07 -18.89 5.30
N PRO A 95 2.62 -19.15 6.55
CA PRO A 95 3.54 -19.54 7.62
C PRO A 95 4.19 -20.90 7.38
N GLY A 96 3.44 -21.84 6.79
CA GLY A 96 3.91 -23.20 6.51
C GLY A 96 4.68 -23.37 5.20
N LEU A 97 5.04 -22.27 4.53
CA LEU A 97 5.90 -22.27 3.36
C LEU A 97 7.24 -21.62 3.73
N SER A 98 8.31 -22.07 3.09
CA SER A 98 9.63 -21.44 3.19
C SER A 98 9.61 -20.01 2.65
N VAL A 99 10.64 -19.22 2.97
CA VAL A 99 10.82 -17.88 2.40
C VAL A 99 10.84 -17.92 0.88
N GLU A 100 11.56 -18.88 0.29
CA GLU A 100 11.63 -19.05 -1.17
C GLU A 100 10.25 -19.39 -1.75
N GLU A 101 9.54 -20.37 -1.20
CA GLU A 101 8.20 -20.76 -1.66
C GLU A 101 7.19 -19.62 -1.54
N ASN A 102 7.26 -18.85 -0.45
CA ASN A 102 6.45 -17.65 -0.26
C ASN A 102 6.62 -16.66 -1.42
N LEU A 103 7.87 -16.37 -1.80
CA LEU A 103 8.22 -15.43 -2.87
C LEU A 103 7.85 -15.96 -4.26
N ILE A 104 8.17 -17.22 -4.56
CA ILE A 104 7.94 -17.81 -5.88
C ILE A 104 6.44 -17.99 -6.14
N MET A 105 5.63 -18.34 -5.12
CA MET A 105 4.21 -18.60 -5.33
C MET A 105 3.42 -17.37 -5.78
N SER A 106 3.85 -16.15 -5.42
CA SER A 106 3.24 -14.91 -5.93
C SER A 106 3.89 -14.38 -7.21
N ALA A 107 4.95 -15.04 -7.71
CA ALA A 107 5.72 -14.57 -8.85
C ALA A 107 4.88 -14.58 -10.13
N ARG A 108 4.84 -13.43 -10.81
CA ARG A 108 4.25 -13.32 -12.15
C ARG A 108 4.83 -12.12 -12.90
N PRO A 109 4.78 -12.13 -14.24
CA PRO A 109 5.05 -10.94 -15.02
C PRO A 109 4.06 -9.81 -14.67
N GLY A 110 4.50 -8.57 -14.78
CA GLY A 110 3.63 -7.41 -14.64
C GLY A 110 2.73 -7.23 -15.86
N VAL A 111 1.87 -6.20 -15.83
CA VAL A 111 0.80 -5.97 -16.82
C VAL A 111 1.31 -5.86 -18.26
N LYS A 112 2.53 -5.36 -18.46
CA LYS A 112 3.20 -5.19 -19.76
C LYS A 112 4.21 -6.32 -20.04
N GLY A 113 4.18 -7.40 -19.26
CA GLY A 113 5.11 -8.52 -19.36
C GLY A 113 6.47 -8.30 -18.67
N GLN A 114 6.64 -7.19 -17.94
CA GLN A 114 7.87 -6.88 -17.21
C GLN A 114 8.15 -7.92 -16.12
N GLN A 115 9.42 -8.27 -15.93
CA GLN A 115 9.90 -9.20 -14.91
C GLN A 115 11.09 -8.60 -14.15
N GLU A 116 10.93 -7.34 -13.77
CA GLU A 116 11.98 -6.56 -13.11
C GLU A 116 12.25 -7.02 -11.68
N TRP A 117 11.21 -7.44 -10.96
CA TRP A 117 11.28 -7.99 -9.62
C TRP A 117 11.36 -9.52 -9.68
N THR A 118 12.56 -9.99 -9.95
CA THR A 118 12.92 -11.41 -9.86
C THR A 118 13.21 -11.80 -8.41
N LEU A 119 13.22 -13.11 -8.13
CA LEU A 119 13.64 -13.64 -6.83
C LEU A 119 15.01 -13.08 -6.42
N GLU A 120 15.98 -13.10 -7.34
CA GLU A 120 17.32 -12.57 -7.10
C GLU A 120 17.30 -11.09 -6.70
N ARG A 121 16.53 -10.24 -7.40
CA ARG A 121 16.43 -8.81 -7.06
C ARG A 121 15.76 -8.60 -5.71
N VAL A 122 14.71 -9.36 -5.41
CA VAL A 122 14.03 -9.29 -4.10
C VAL A 122 14.98 -9.69 -2.98
N LEU A 123 15.74 -10.77 -3.13
CA LEU A 123 16.74 -11.20 -2.14
C LEU A 123 17.89 -10.20 -1.97
N LYS A 124 18.33 -9.54 -3.06
CA LYS A 124 19.29 -8.42 -2.96
C LYS A 124 18.72 -7.21 -2.23
N THR A 125 17.41 -6.98 -2.36
CA THR A 125 16.71 -5.89 -1.68
C THR A 125 16.49 -6.18 -0.20
N PHE A 126 16.28 -7.45 0.16
CA PHE A 126 16.12 -7.95 1.52
C PHE A 126 17.16 -9.02 1.85
N PRO A 127 18.43 -8.65 2.13
CA PRO A 127 19.50 -9.62 2.42
C PRO A 127 19.17 -10.58 3.56
N ARG A 128 18.38 -10.13 4.55
CA ARG A 128 17.88 -10.96 5.66
C ARG A 128 17.04 -12.15 5.20
N LEU A 129 16.29 -12.01 4.11
CA LEU A 129 15.54 -13.13 3.52
C LEU A 129 16.47 -14.11 2.82
N ALA A 130 17.56 -13.62 2.19
CA ALA A 130 18.56 -14.49 1.55
C ALA A 130 19.29 -15.39 2.58
N GLU A 131 19.55 -14.86 3.78
CA GLU A 131 20.12 -15.62 4.90
C GLU A 131 19.18 -16.71 5.44
N ARG A 132 17.88 -16.66 5.10
CA ARG A 132 16.80 -17.46 5.70
C ARG A 132 15.93 -18.17 4.64
N MET A 133 16.42 -18.37 3.42
CA MET A 133 15.58 -18.86 2.30
C MET A 133 14.85 -20.17 2.59
N SER A 134 15.50 -21.10 3.31
CA SER A 134 14.94 -22.41 3.66
C SER A 134 14.10 -22.38 4.95
N ASN A 135 14.06 -21.27 5.68
CA ASN A 135 13.24 -21.14 6.87
C ASN A 135 11.77 -20.99 6.50
N MET A 136 10.90 -21.63 7.29
CA MET A 136 9.44 -21.44 7.21
C MET A 136 9.06 -20.02 7.65
N GLY A 137 7.94 -19.51 7.13
CA GLY A 137 7.46 -18.16 7.42
C GLY A 137 7.20 -17.90 8.91
N ASP A 138 6.77 -18.92 9.67
CA ASP A 138 6.59 -18.85 11.13
C ASP A 138 7.90 -18.89 11.93
N HIS A 139 9.03 -19.30 11.32
CA HIS A 139 10.36 -19.25 11.93
C HIS A 139 11.00 -17.85 11.85
N LEU A 140 10.35 -16.90 11.19
CA LEU A 140 10.84 -15.54 11.00
C LEU A 140 10.38 -14.61 12.12
N SER A 141 11.23 -13.65 12.48
CA SER A 141 10.83 -12.52 13.33
C SER A 141 9.77 -11.66 12.65
N GLY A 142 9.01 -10.87 13.43
CA GLY A 142 7.97 -10.01 12.85
C GLY A 142 8.48 -9.03 11.79
N GLY A 143 9.72 -8.54 11.92
CA GLY A 143 10.36 -7.71 10.91
C GLY A 143 10.69 -8.46 9.62
N GLU A 144 11.23 -9.67 9.74
CA GLU A 144 11.53 -10.54 8.59
C GLU A 144 10.25 -10.99 7.88
N GLN A 145 9.18 -11.27 8.62
CA GLN A 145 7.86 -11.55 8.02
C GLN A 145 7.31 -10.35 7.25
N GLN A 146 7.52 -9.12 7.74
CA GLN A 146 7.14 -7.92 7.02
C GLN A 146 7.94 -7.75 5.73
N MET A 147 9.26 -7.95 5.78
CA MET A 147 10.11 -7.95 4.58
C MET A 147 9.65 -8.99 3.56
N LEU A 148 9.29 -10.20 4.03
CA LEU A 148 8.76 -11.26 3.19
C LEU A 148 7.44 -10.85 2.53
N SER A 149 6.53 -10.20 3.29
CA SER A 149 5.28 -9.67 2.73
C SER A 149 5.50 -8.68 1.60
N ILE A 150 6.40 -7.70 1.82
CA ILE A 150 6.73 -6.71 0.79
C ILE A 150 7.39 -7.38 -0.41
N GLY A 151 8.34 -8.28 -0.18
CA GLY A 151 8.97 -9.08 -1.22
C GLY A 151 7.96 -9.84 -2.07
N ARG A 152 6.97 -10.49 -1.45
CA ARG A 152 5.90 -11.20 -2.15
C ARG A 152 5.04 -10.30 -3.03
N ALA A 153 4.72 -9.10 -2.55
CA ALA A 153 4.00 -8.12 -3.36
C ALA A 153 4.85 -7.66 -4.55
N LEU A 154 6.15 -7.42 -4.36
CA LEU A 154 7.08 -7.04 -5.43
C LEU A 154 7.25 -8.15 -6.48
N MET A 155 7.26 -9.42 -6.09
CA MET A 155 7.30 -10.57 -7.02
C MET A 155 6.13 -10.58 -8.03
N THR A 156 5.05 -9.84 -7.76
CA THR A 156 3.93 -9.67 -8.71
C THR A 156 4.18 -8.61 -9.79
N ASN A 157 5.34 -7.95 -9.78
CA ASN A 157 5.73 -6.83 -10.65
C ASN A 157 4.66 -5.73 -10.73
N PRO A 158 4.25 -5.15 -9.58
CA PRO A 158 3.15 -4.19 -9.53
C PRO A 158 3.54 -2.86 -10.18
N GLU A 159 2.53 -2.15 -10.70
CA GLU A 159 2.65 -0.74 -11.10
C GLU A 159 2.20 0.19 -9.94
N LEU A 160 1.32 -0.28 -9.05
CA LEU A 160 0.93 0.37 -7.79
C LEU A 160 1.10 -0.59 -6.61
N LEU A 161 1.86 -0.19 -5.59
CA LEU A 161 2.02 -0.94 -4.34
C LEU A 161 1.29 -0.23 -3.19
N ILE A 162 0.39 -0.93 -2.50
CA ILE A 162 -0.32 -0.41 -1.33
C ILE A 162 0.24 -1.09 -0.07
N LEU A 163 0.68 -0.30 0.90
CA LEU A 163 1.27 -0.71 2.17
C LEU A 163 0.32 -0.34 3.31
N ASP A 164 -0.34 -1.33 3.90
CA ASP A 164 -1.29 -1.14 5.01
C ASP A 164 -0.62 -1.47 6.36
N GLU A 165 -0.35 -0.44 7.15
CA GLU A 165 0.30 -0.46 8.46
C GLU A 165 1.63 -1.25 8.47
N ALA A 166 2.45 -1.02 7.45
CA ALA A 166 3.64 -1.81 7.17
C ALA A 166 4.70 -1.81 8.28
N THR A 167 4.70 -0.82 9.18
CA THR A 167 5.70 -0.75 10.26
C THR A 167 5.13 -0.94 11.66
N GLU A 168 3.85 -1.30 11.78
CA GLU A 168 3.19 -1.48 13.08
C GLU A 168 3.83 -2.61 13.90
N GLY A 169 4.05 -2.34 15.20
CA GLY A 169 4.58 -3.32 16.14
C GLY A 169 6.05 -3.71 15.92
N LEU A 170 6.75 -3.06 14.97
CA LEU A 170 8.15 -3.33 14.68
C LEU A 170 9.09 -2.45 15.52
N ALA A 171 10.25 -3.00 15.88
CA ALA A 171 11.29 -2.26 16.56
C ALA A 171 11.81 -1.08 15.70
N PRO A 172 12.23 0.05 16.30
CA PRO A 172 12.61 1.26 15.56
C PRO A 172 13.65 1.04 14.46
N LEU A 173 14.63 0.16 14.70
CA LEU A 173 15.66 -0.17 13.71
C LEU A 173 15.05 -0.85 12.46
N ILE A 174 14.13 -1.78 12.67
CA ILE A 174 13.44 -2.50 11.59
C ILE A 174 12.57 -1.54 10.80
N ARG A 175 11.85 -0.61 11.45
CA ARG A 175 11.06 0.42 10.76
C ARG A 175 11.91 1.24 9.80
N LYS A 176 13.09 1.69 10.25
CA LYS A 176 14.03 2.45 9.41
C LYS A 176 14.49 1.64 8.19
N GLU A 177 14.72 0.34 8.36
CA GLU A 177 15.09 -0.56 7.28
C GLU A 177 13.95 -0.73 6.25
N ILE A 178 12.71 -0.94 6.71
CA ILE A 178 11.53 -1.00 5.85
C ILE A 178 11.36 0.30 5.07
N TRP A 179 11.43 1.47 5.72
CA TRP A 179 11.32 2.77 5.05
C TRP A 179 12.44 3.04 4.04
N SER A 180 13.65 2.53 4.30
CA SER A 180 14.76 2.58 3.33
C SER A 180 14.42 1.77 2.08
N VAL A 181 13.82 0.59 2.23
CA VAL A 181 13.39 -0.22 1.11
C VAL A 181 12.22 0.41 0.36
N VAL A 182 11.21 0.94 1.05
CA VAL A 182 10.07 1.62 0.41
C VAL A 182 10.56 2.80 -0.47
N ARG A 183 11.55 3.57 0.00
CA ARG A 183 12.20 4.61 -0.82
C ARG A 183 12.84 4.05 -2.08
N LYS A 184 13.62 2.97 -1.97
CA LYS A 184 14.22 2.31 -3.13
C LYS A 184 13.18 1.77 -4.11
N VAL A 185 12.06 1.24 -3.61
CA VAL A 185 10.95 0.78 -4.45
C VAL A 185 10.34 1.97 -5.21
N LYS A 186 10.10 3.10 -4.54
CA LYS A 186 9.62 4.34 -5.18
C LYS A 186 10.59 4.81 -6.28
N GLU A 187 11.89 4.76 -6.05
CA GLU A 187 12.92 5.14 -7.03
C GLU A 187 12.88 4.28 -8.32
N THR A 188 12.25 3.10 -8.29
CA THR A 188 12.02 2.28 -9.49
C THR A 188 10.86 2.77 -10.37
N GLY A 189 10.11 3.78 -9.93
CA GLY A 189 8.92 4.30 -10.63
C GLY A 189 7.61 3.60 -10.28
N ILE A 190 7.62 2.67 -9.31
CA ILE A 190 6.40 2.08 -8.77
C ILE A 190 5.63 3.13 -7.97
N ALA A 191 4.39 3.39 -8.37
CA ALA A 191 3.49 4.23 -7.58
C ALA A 191 3.19 3.54 -6.25
N THR A 192 3.02 4.31 -5.17
CA THR A 192 2.85 3.74 -3.83
C THR A 192 1.73 4.44 -3.05
N ILE A 193 0.92 3.69 -2.32
CA ILE A 193 0.04 4.23 -1.27
C ILE A 193 0.52 3.70 0.07
N ILE A 194 0.79 4.60 1.00
CA ILE A 194 1.28 4.27 2.33
C ILE A 194 0.21 4.63 3.36
N VAL A 195 -0.22 3.64 4.13
CA VAL A 195 -1.01 3.82 5.35
C VAL A 195 -0.14 3.39 6.52
N ASP A 196 0.30 4.35 7.35
CA ASP A 196 1.09 4.04 8.54
C ASP A 196 0.82 5.07 9.64
N LYS A 197 1.18 4.72 10.88
CA LYS A 197 1.09 5.58 12.07
C LYS A 197 2.30 6.51 12.20
N ASP A 198 3.43 6.16 11.59
CA ASP A 198 4.65 6.97 11.57
C ASP A 198 4.50 8.12 10.54
N VAL A 199 3.94 9.23 11.00
CA VAL A 199 3.64 10.41 10.17
C VAL A 199 4.92 10.98 9.56
N ASP A 200 5.96 11.20 10.38
CA ASP A 200 7.22 11.80 9.92
C ASP A 200 7.90 10.95 8.85
N ALA A 201 8.00 9.64 9.08
CA ALA A 201 8.60 8.74 8.10
C ALA A 201 7.77 8.72 6.80
N THR A 202 6.45 8.70 6.91
CA THR A 202 5.55 8.67 5.76
C THR A 202 5.62 9.97 4.94
N LEU A 203 5.66 11.13 5.59
CA LEU A 203 5.84 12.43 4.92
C LEU A 203 7.21 12.55 4.24
N SER A 204 8.25 11.96 4.82
CA SER A 204 9.59 11.99 4.22
C SER A 204 9.71 11.22 2.90
N VAL A 205 8.74 10.36 2.58
CA VAL A 205 8.75 9.49 1.39
C VAL A 205 7.63 9.84 0.39
N SER A 206 6.51 10.37 0.87
CA SER A 206 5.35 10.70 0.03
C SER A 206 5.49 12.04 -0.69
N ASP A 207 4.87 12.14 -1.86
CA ASP A 207 4.75 13.38 -2.65
C ASP A 207 3.45 14.12 -2.27
N LYS A 208 2.38 13.35 -2.03
CA LYS A 208 1.04 13.82 -1.69
C LYS A 208 0.55 13.14 -0.42
N SER A 209 -0.27 13.86 0.35
CA SER A 209 -0.87 13.37 1.59
C SER A 209 -2.35 13.61 1.63
N LEU A 210 -3.08 12.61 2.13
CA LEU A 210 -4.49 12.68 2.47
C LEU A 210 -4.66 12.44 3.97
N ILE A 211 -5.51 13.22 4.62
CA ILE A 211 -5.95 12.93 5.98
C ILE A 211 -7.42 12.52 5.95
N LEU A 212 -7.68 11.31 6.42
CA LEU A 212 -9.02 10.74 6.55
C LEU A 212 -9.50 10.88 8.00
N VAL A 213 -10.65 11.53 8.18
CA VAL A 213 -11.33 11.68 9.47
C VAL A 213 -12.79 11.30 9.29
N LYS A 214 -13.25 10.31 10.06
CA LYS A 214 -14.63 9.78 10.04
C LYS A 214 -15.11 9.53 8.60
N GLY A 215 -14.28 8.86 7.81
CA GLY A 215 -14.64 8.47 6.45
C GLY A 215 -14.66 9.58 5.40
N GLN A 216 -14.15 10.77 5.72
CA GLN A 216 -14.05 11.91 4.81
C GLN A 216 -12.59 12.36 4.69
N ILE A 217 -12.20 12.80 3.50
CA ILE A 217 -10.90 13.44 3.28
C ILE A 217 -11.02 14.89 3.76
N VAL A 218 -10.32 15.22 4.85
CA VAL A 218 -10.32 16.57 5.44
C VAL A 218 -9.10 17.39 5.03
N PHE A 219 -8.07 16.73 4.50
CA PHE A 219 -6.90 17.35 3.90
C PHE A 219 -6.49 16.55 2.66
N SER A 220 -6.14 17.27 1.59
CA SER A 220 -5.54 16.72 0.38
C SER A 220 -4.58 17.76 -0.19
N GLY A 221 -3.29 17.49 -0.09
CA GLY A 221 -2.26 18.43 -0.51
C GLY A 221 -0.90 17.77 -0.63
N SER A 222 0.14 18.57 -0.87
CA SER A 222 1.49 18.03 -0.93
C SER A 222 1.96 17.56 0.45
N SER A 223 2.80 16.53 0.51
CA SER A 223 3.38 16.08 1.78
C SER A 223 4.24 17.18 2.44
N ARG A 224 4.84 18.04 1.62
CA ARG A 224 5.58 19.22 2.08
C ARG A 224 4.70 20.24 2.78
N GLU A 225 3.56 20.59 2.18
CA GLU A 225 2.57 21.48 2.78
C GLU A 225 2.12 20.95 4.14
N LEU A 226 1.85 19.65 4.24
CA LEU A 226 1.47 19.05 5.52
C LEU A 226 2.62 19.09 6.54
N ALA A 227 3.86 18.85 6.13
CA ALA A 227 5.03 18.93 7.01
C ALA A 227 5.31 20.35 7.52
N GLU A 228 5.04 21.38 6.72
CA GLU A 228 5.25 22.79 7.07
C GLU A 228 4.11 23.38 7.92
N ASN A 229 2.99 22.67 8.11
CA ASN A 229 1.82 23.13 8.87
C ASN A 229 1.48 22.20 10.05
N PRO A 230 2.19 22.29 11.20
CA PRO A 230 1.98 21.45 12.38
C PRO A 230 0.55 21.50 12.93
N ASP A 231 -0.15 22.63 12.79
CA ASP A 231 -1.51 22.79 13.30
C ASP A 231 -2.50 21.80 12.66
N ILE A 232 -2.28 21.41 11.40
CA ILE A 232 -3.11 20.42 10.70
C ILE A 232 -2.95 19.03 11.34
N HIS A 233 -1.74 18.70 11.80
CA HIS A 233 -1.47 17.45 12.54
C HIS A 233 -2.20 17.43 13.86
N VAL A 234 -2.07 18.50 14.64
CA VAL A 234 -2.71 18.62 15.96
C VAL A 234 -4.23 18.55 15.81
N GLN A 235 -4.79 19.26 14.82
CA GLN A 235 -6.23 19.34 14.60
C GLN A 235 -6.86 18.01 14.18
N HIS A 236 -6.21 17.25 13.30
CA HIS A 236 -6.82 16.07 12.67
C HIS A 236 -6.22 14.73 13.11
N LEU A 237 -4.95 14.71 13.50
CA LEU A 237 -4.24 13.50 13.94
C LEU A 237 -4.06 13.49 15.46
N GLY A 238 -4.04 14.65 16.13
CA GLY A 238 -3.85 14.77 17.59
C GLY A 238 -2.46 14.41 18.08
N VAL A 239 -1.48 14.57 17.20
CA VAL A 239 -0.04 14.48 17.46
C VAL A 239 0.60 15.82 17.12
#